data_AF-A0A851Y343-F1
#
_entry.id   AF-A0A851Y343-F1
#
_cell.length_a   1.000
_cell.length_b   1.000
_cell.length_c   1.000
_cell.angle_alpha   90.00
_cell.angle_beta   90.00
_cell.angle_gamma   90.00
#
_symmetry.space_group_name_H-M   'P 1'
#
loop_
_entity.id
_entity.type
_entity.pdbx_description
1 polymer ?
#
loop_
_entity_poly.entity_id
_entity_poly.type
_entity_poly.pdbx_seq_one_letter_code
_entity_poly.pdbx_strand_id
1 'polypeptide(L)'
;SFIVEERSFVVCEELLYGRMSFNGFNPEIEKLMIQMNSKNKKEEIEVDDKMEADVSDAEMARRYETLVGTVGKKFMRRRDQRVFMDEENCENIEIRPSKKAKKKFLKPR
;
A
#
# COMPACT_ATOMS: atom_id res chain seq x y z
N SER A 1 24.22 -48.49 -18.12
CA SER A 1 24.57 -47.08 -17.82
C SER A 1 24.04 -46.22 -18.95
N PHE A 2 23.24 -45.19 -18.64
CA PHE A 2 22.74 -44.25 -19.64
C PHE A 2 23.57 -42.96 -19.53
N ILE A 3 24.11 -42.51 -20.66
CA ILE A 3 24.86 -41.25 -20.76
C ILE A 3 23.94 -40.26 -21.47
N VAL A 4 23.77 -39.08 -20.87
CA VAL A 4 22.98 -37.99 -21.44
C VAL A 4 23.96 -36.95 -21.95
N GLU A 5 23.94 -36.70 -23.26
CA GLU A 5 24.74 -35.64 -23.88
C GLU A 5 23.98 -34.33 -23.82
N GLU A 6 24.50 -33.36 -23.07
CA GLU A 6 23.93 -32.04 -22.95
C GLU A 6 24.85 -31.00 -23.60
N ARG A 7 24.30 -30.16 -24.47
CA ARG A 7 25.05 -29.13 -25.20
C ARG A 7 25.22 -27.82 -24.41
N SER A 8 24.49 -27.69 -23.32
CA SER A 8 24.48 -26.48 -22.50
C SER A 8 25.55 -26.56 -21.42
N PHE A 9 26.39 -25.54 -21.34
CA PHE A 9 27.36 -25.41 -20.24
C PHE A 9 26.73 -24.87 -18.95
N VAL A 10 25.49 -24.36 -19.01
CA VAL A 10 24.81 -23.76 -17.85
C VAL A 10 24.64 -24.74 -16.69
N VAL A 11 24.52 -26.04 -16.98
CA VAL A 11 24.36 -27.07 -15.94
C VAL A 11 25.70 -27.43 -15.31
N CYS A 12 26.80 -27.28 -16.05
CA CYS A 12 28.14 -27.65 -15.60
C CYS A 12 28.91 -26.48 -14.98
N GLU A 13 28.58 -25.24 -15.35
CA GLU A 13 29.27 -24.03 -14.91
C GLU A 13 28.33 -23.11 -14.11
N GLU A 14 28.80 -22.62 -12.96
CA GLU A 14 28.08 -21.66 -12.11
C GLU A 14 28.11 -20.24 -12.71
N LEU A 15 27.52 -20.08 -13.89
CA LEU A 15 27.52 -18.81 -14.62
C LEU A 15 26.71 -17.73 -13.89
N LEU A 16 27.27 -16.53 -13.83
CA LEU A 16 26.59 -15.33 -13.33
C LEU A 16 25.64 -14.75 -14.40
N TYR A 17 24.69 -13.94 -13.94
CA TYR A 17 23.78 -13.18 -14.78
C TYR A 17 24.53 -12.19 -15.67
N GLY A 18 24.37 -12.30 -16.99
CA GLY A 18 25.20 -11.58 -17.96
C GLY A 18 24.92 -10.08 -18.10
N ARG A 19 23.76 -9.56 -17.68
CA ARG A 19 23.51 -8.11 -17.71
C ARG A 19 24.00 -7.50 -16.41
N MET A 20 25.10 -6.75 -16.50
CA MET A 20 25.78 -6.14 -15.36
C MET A 20 25.95 -4.65 -15.63
N SER A 21 25.82 -3.85 -14.58
CA SER A 21 26.15 -2.43 -14.58
C SER A 21 26.98 -2.15 -13.32
N PHE A 22 27.78 -1.10 -13.36
CA PHE A 22 28.69 -0.76 -12.29
C PHE A 22 28.74 0.76 -12.13
N ASN A 23 29.13 1.20 -10.93
CA ASN A 23 29.42 2.59 -10.63
C ASN A 23 28.22 3.54 -10.81
N GLY A 24 27.00 3.03 -10.63
CA GLY A 24 25.76 3.80 -10.74
C GLY A 24 25.33 4.13 -12.17
N PHE A 25 25.92 3.49 -13.19
CA PHE A 25 25.58 3.79 -14.60
C PHE A 25 24.13 3.39 -14.93
N ASN A 26 23.64 2.33 -14.30
CA ASN A 26 22.24 1.95 -14.36
C ASN A 26 21.83 1.23 -13.06
N PRO A 27 21.20 1.94 -12.11
CA PRO A 27 20.85 1.38 -10.80
C PRO A 27 19.84 0.23 -10.90
N GLU A 28 18.96 0.23 -11.91
CA GLU A 28 18.01 -0.86 -12.13
C GLU A 28 18.73 -2.16 -12.55
N ILE A 29 19.74 -2.05 -13.41
CA ILE A 29 20.54 -3.20 -13.83
C ILE A 29 21.46 -3.68 -12.70
N GLU A 30 22.01 -2.78 -11.89
CA GLU A 30 22.78 -3.15 -10.69
C GLU A 30 21.92 -3.94 -9.71
N LYS A 31 20.70 -3.47 -9.42
CA LYS A 31 19.74 -4.16 -8.56
C LYS A 31 19.37 -5.54 -9.11
N LEU A 32 19.10 -5.62 -10.42
CA LEU A 32 18.79 -6.88 -11.11
C LEU A 32 19.97 -7.86 -11.08
N MET A 33 21.20 -7.37 -11.31
CA MET A 33 22.42 -8.16 -11.25
C MET A 33 22.60 -8.78 -9.87
N ILE A 34 22.41 -8.00 -8.82
CA ILE A 34 22.49 -8.49 -7.43
C ILE A 34 21.44 -9.59 -7.26
N GLN A 35 20.15 -9.28 -7.46
CA GLN A 35 19.04 -10.21 -7.23
C GLN A 35 19.16 -11.54 -7.98
N MET A 36 19.61 -11.53 -9.24
CA MET A 36 19.73 -12.74 -10.04
C MET A 36 20.91 -13.60 -9.62
N ASN A 37 22.02 -12.98 -9.18
CA ASN A 37 23.20 -13.70 -8.71
C ASN A 37 23.04 -14.20 -7.26
N SER A 38 22.24 -13.52 -6.42
CA SER A 38 21.90 -13.98 -5.05
C SER A 38 21.17 -15.32 -5.06
N LYS A 39 20.37 -15.61 -6.08
CA LYS A 39 19.65 -16.88 -6.17
C LYS A 39 20.61 -18.07 -6.30
N ASN A 40 21.78 -17.84 -6.88
CA ASN A 40 22.81 -18.86 -7.07
C ASN A 40 23.76 -18.95 -5.87
N LYS A 41 24.02 -17.84 -5.17
CA LYS A 41 24.80 -17.80 -3.91
C LYS A 41 23.87 -17.55 -2.72
N LYS A 42 23.62 -18.60 -1.92
CA LYS A 42 22.87 -18.55 -0.64
C LYS A 42 23.45 -17.62 0.44
N GLU A 43 24.39 -16.77 0.11
CA GLU A 43 25.04 -15.87 1.06
C GLU A 43 24.45 -14.47 0.96
N GLU A 44 23.65 -14.18 1.99
CA GLU A 44 23.67 -12.91 2.72
C GLU A 44 23.53 -11.66 1.86
N ILE A 45 22.35 -11.52 1.27
CA ILE A 45 21.90 -10.23 0.77
C ILE A 45 20.71 -9.84 1.63
N GLU A 46 21.03 -9.20 2.76
CA GLU A 46 20.14 -8.26 3.44
C GLU A 46 19.90 -7.06 2.50
N VAL A 47 19.30 -7.30 1.33
CA VAL A 47 18.62 -6.21 0.64
C VAL A 47 17.41 -5.94 1.52
N ASP A 48 17.44 -4.74 2.08
CA ASP A 48 16.36 -4.06 2.76
C ASP A 48 15.05 -4.24 1.95
N ASP A 49 14.36 -5.36 2.18
CA ASP A 49 13.00 -5.67 1.71
C ASP A 49 11.97 -4.80 2.45
N LYS A 50 12.40 -3.67 3.03
CA LYS A 50 11.53 -2.56 3.34
C LYS A 50 11.14 -1.95 2.02
N MET A 51 10.10 -2.50 1.40
CA MET A 51 9.25 -1.69 0.54
C MET A 51 8.92 -0.43 1.34
N GLU A 52 9.50 0.71 0.94
CA GLU A 52 9.19 2.00 1.53
C GLU A 52 7.72 2.27 1.26
N ALA A 53 6.86 1.89 2.20
CA ALA A 53 5.48 2.27 2.17
C ALA A 53 5.41 3.75 2.51
N ASP A 54 4.92 4.56 1.56
CA ASP A 54 4.71 6.00 1.76
C ASP A 54 3.80 6.30 2.97
N VAL A 55 2.99 5.32 3.39
CA VAL A 55 2.09 5.40 4.54
C VAL A 55 2.24 4.17 5.43
N SER A 56 2.35 4.40 6.74
CA SER A 56 2.33 3.31 7.73
C SER A 56 0.90 2.78 7.95
N ASP A 57 0.76 1.51 8.32
CA ASP A 57 -0.53 0.89 8.66
C ASP A 57 -1.27 1.67 9.76
N ALA A 58 -0.52 2.22 10.73
CA ALA A 58 -1.08 3.05 11.80
C ALA A 58 -1.65 4.38 11.29
N GLU A 59 -1.03 4.98 10.29
CA GLU A 59 -1.55 6.20 9.65
C GLU A 59 -2.78 5.88 8.80
N MET A 60 -2.74 4.77 8.05
CA MET A 60 -3.86 4.27 7.28
C MET A 60 -5.09 4.05 8.18
N ALA A 61 -4.91 3.37 9.32
CA ALA A 61 -5.98 3.12 10.29
C ALA A 61 -6.62 4.40 10.83
N ARG A 62 -5.82 5.42 11.21
CA ARG A 62 -6.34 6.71 11.69
C ARG A 62 -7.21 7.44 10.66
N ARG A 63 -6.85 7.34 9.38
CA ARG A 63 -7.65 7.93 8.30
C ARG A 63 -8.98 7.20 8.10
N TYR A 64 -9.00 5.87 8.26
CA TYR A 64 -10.23 5.08 8.12
C TYR A 64 -11.18 5.19 9.32
N GLU A 65 -10.68 5.44 10.54
CA GLU A 65 -11.49 5.64 11.74
C GLU A 65 -12.56 6.74 11.55
N THR A 66 -12.18 7.88 11.01
CA THR A 66 -13.09 9.03 10.82
C THR A 66 -13.93 8.93 9.54
N LEU A 67 -13.38 8.33 8.48
CA LEU A 67 -14.02 8.28 7.17
C LEU A 67 -15.11 7.21 7.08
N VAL A 68 -14.87 6.01 7.64
CA VAL A 68 -15.82 4.88 7.52
C VAL A 68 -17.12 5.18 8.28
N GLY A 69 -17.04 5.83 9.45
CA GLY A 69 -18.21 6.24 10.21
C GLY A 69 -19.07 7.30 9.51
N THR A 70 -18.48 8.19 8.70
CA THR A 70 -19.23 9.26 8.01
C THR A 70 -19.76 8.82 6.64
N VAL A 71 -19.04 7.93 5.94
CA VAL A 71 -19.47 7.38 4.65
C VAL A 71 -20.61 6.39 4.84
N GLY A 72 -20.53 5.51 5.85
CA GLY A 72 -21.63 4.58 6.19
C GLY A 72 -22.96 5.30 6.41
N LYS A 73 -22.94 6.44 7.11
CA LYS A 73 -24.12 7.30 7.36
C LYS A 73 -24.81 7.79 6.08
N LYS A 74 -24.08 7.99 4.98
CA LYS A 74 -24.65 8.48 3.71
C LYS A 74 -25.39 7.39 2.92
N PHE A 75 -25.08 6.12 3.18
CA PHE A 75 -25.64 4.97 2.45
C PHE A 75 -26.56 4.09 3.34
N MET A 76 -26.77 4.46 4.60
CA MET A 76 -27.70 3.77 5.49
C MET A 76 -29.14 3.84 4.98
N ARG A 77 -29.88 2.74 5.11
CA ARG A 77 -31.32 2.70 4.78
C ARG A 77 -32.08 3.54 5.82
N ARG A 78 -33.20 4.14 5.39
CA ARG A 78 -34.04 5.02 6.25
C ARG A 78 -34.53 4.38 7.56
N ARG A 79 -34.56 3.05 7.65
CA ARG A 79 -34.90 2.31 8.88
C ARG A 79 -33.75 2.36 9.89
N ASP A 80 -32.53 2.10 9.43
CA ASP A 80 -31.33 2.00 10.26
C ASP A 80 -30.84 3.39 10.71
N GLN A 81 -31.16 4.42 9.92
CA GLN A 81 -30.84 5.81 10.25
C GLN A 81 -31.55 6.32 11.51
N ARG A 82 -32.74 5.78 11.87
CA ARG A 82 -33.47 6.21 13.07
C ARG A 82 -32.82 5.69 14.34
N VAL A 83 -32.36 4.44 14.31
CA VAL A 83 -31.71 3.76 15.44
C VAL A 83 -30.42 4.47 15.86
N PHE A 84 -29.63 4.93 14.89
CA PHE A 84 -28.38 5.67 15.14
C PHE A 84 -28.60 7.08 15.75
N MET A 85 -29.71 7.75 15.43
CA MET A 85 -30.01 9.08 15.98
C MET A 85 -30.45 9.01 17.45
N ASP A 86 -31.01 7.87 17.87
CA ASP A 86 -31.42 7.65 19.26
C ASP A 86 -30.22 7.34 20.17
N GLU A 87 -29.15 6.70 19.65
CA GLU A 87 -27.91 6.43 20.40
C GLU A 87 -27.01 7.68 20.57
N GLU A 88 -26.85 8.52 19.54
CA GLU A 88 -26.03 9.75 19.63
C GLU A 88 -26.67 10.85 20.50
N ASN A 89 -27.98 10.77 20.76
CA ASN A 89 -28.72 11.78 21.54
C ASN A 89 -28.52 11.60 23.07
N CYS A 90 -27.82 10.55 23.52
CA CYS A 90 -27.53 10.27 24.92
C CYS A 90 -26.30 11.00 25.46
N GLU A 91 -25.35 11.41 24.61
CA GLU A 91 -24.03 11.91 25.07
C GLU A 91 -23.72 13.37 24.73
N ASN A 92 -24.62 14.10 24.06
CA ASN A 92 -24.38 15.52 23.73
C ASN A 92 -25.64 16.39 23.89
N ILE A 93 -26.07 16.58 25.13
CA ILE A 93 -26.98 17.67 25.49
C ILE A 93 -26.13 18.90 25.83
N GLU A 94 -25.74 19.67 24.82
CA GLU A 94 -25.64 21.13 24.87
C GLU A 94 -25.23 21.67 23.50
N ILE A 95 -25.87 22.77 23.08
CA ILE A 95 -25.69 23.49 21.80
C ILE A 95 -26.46 22.89 20.60
N ARG A 96 -27.78 23.08 20.58
CA ARG A 96 -28.58 23.02 19.34
C ARG A 96 -28.43 24.34 18.57
N PRO A 97 -27.79 24.41 17.38
CA PRO A 97 -27.85 25.61 16.57
C PRO A 97 -29.24 25.72 15.93
N SER A 98 -29.93 26.83 16.22
CA SER A 98 -31.24 27.15 15.67
C SER A 98 -31.20 27.17 14.13
N LYS A 99 -32.25 26.59 13.53
CA LYS A 99 -32.64 26.59 12.11
C LYS A 99 -31.64 27.27 11.16
N LYS A 100 -30.73 26.49 10.57
CA LYS A 100 -29.72 26.98 9.60
C LYS A 100 -30.40 27.63 8.39
N ALA A 101 -30.18 28.94 8.21
CA ALA A 101 -30.59 29.66 7.01
C ALA A 101 -29.96 29.03 5.75
N LYS A 102 -30.73 28.94 4.66
CA LYS A 102 -30.28 28.34 3.38
C LYS A 102 -29.13 29.18 2.81
N LYS A 103 -27.90 28.66 2.88
CA LYS A 103 -26.72 29.25 2.22
C LYS A 103 -26.93 29.20 0.71
N LYS A 104 -26.90 30.36 0.04
CA LYS A 104 -26.93 30.47 -1.43
C LYS A 104 -25.51 30.60 -1.95
N PHE A 105 -25.25 30.09 -3.15
CA PHE A 105 -23.95 30.17 -3.82
C PHE A 105 -23.63 31.64 -4.15
N LEU A 106 -22.49 32.15 -3.66
CA LEU A 106 -21.94 33.43 -4.10
C LEU A 106 -20.96 33.18 -5.25
N LYS A 107 -21.08 33.99 -6.31
CA LYS A 107 -20.17 33.92 -7.45
C LYS A 107 -18.80 34.53 -7.09
N PRO A 108 -17.69 33.97 -7.61
CA PRO A 108 -16.35 34.52 -7.40
C PRO A 108 -16.23 35.94 -7.97
N ARG A 109 -15.36 36.75 -7.35
CA ARG A 109 -14.94 38.06 -7.85
C ARG A 109 -13.70 37.95 -8.73
#